data_AF-A0A2I6QHR3-F1
#
_entry.id   AF-A0A2I6QHR3-F1
#
_cell.length_a   1.000
_cell.length_b   1.000
_cell.length_c   1.000
_cell.angle_alpha   90.00
_cell.angle_beta   90.00
_cell.angle_gamma   90.00
#
_symmetry.space_group_name_H-M   'P 1'
#
loop_
_entity.id
_entity.type
_entity.pdbx_description
1 polymer ?
#
loop_
_entity_poly.entity_id
_entity_poly.type
_entity_poly.pdbx_seq_one_letter_code
_entity_poly.pdbx_strand_id
1 'polypeptide(L)'
;MDIVFVVMPFADLGRPAIGVSLLKSAALQAGYSARIEYCNIQLAAELGAELYQQISSSFPPDLVLGEWFFAHDLFAGDIPETEQYVAGPLARNASPEFAHQVVQGRNNATKYLDECARRIAEYSPRMVGFTTTFHQTCASLAVAKRLKALPNPPVIVFGGANCEGEMGLQLLKSFPWIDYVCCGESDISFPKLLDNVFRGGNANVPACCNKAER
;
A
#
# COMPACT_ATOMS: atom_id res chain seq x y z
N MET A 1 -12.75 -13.53 7.87
CA MET A 1 -11.53 -12.92 8.42
C MET A 1 -11.89 -11.52 8.86
N ASP A 2 -11.45 -11.04 10.03
CA ASP A 2 -11.77 -9.66 10.44
C ASP A 2 -10.83 -8.68 9.75
N ILE A 3 -9.51 -8.88 9.85
CA ILE A 3 -8.51 -7.92 9.38
C ILE A 3 -7.45 -8.60 8.51
N VAL A 4 -7.13 -7.99 7.37
CA VAL A 4 -5.94 -8.34 6.56
C VAL A 4 -5.03 -7.13 6.52
N PHE A 5 -3.83 -7.23 7.09
CA PHE A 5 -2.77 -6.26 6.87
C PHE A 5 -2.01 -6.59 5.60
N VAL A 6 -1.64 -5.58 4.83
CA VAL A 6 -1.00 -5.77 3.53
C VAL A 6 0.31 -4.99 3.49
N VAL A 7 1.39 -5.70 3.16
CA VAL A 7 2.70 -5.14 2.87
C VAL A 7 2.89 -5.17 1.36
N MET A 8 2.68 -4.01 0.71
CA MET A 8 2.81 -3.89 -0.74
C MET A 8 4.26 -3.71 -1.17
N PRO A 9 4.61 -4.03 -2.42
CA PRO A 9 5.85 -3.53 -3.02
C PRO A 9 5.85 -1.99 -3.04
N PHE A 10 7.00 -1.32 -2.95
CA PHE A 10 8.35 -1.88 -2.88
C PHE A 10 8.93 -1.87 -1.46
N ALA A 11 8.22 -2.44 -0.48
CA ALA A 11 8.80 -2.63 0.86
C ALA A 11 10.12 -3.44 0.78
N ASP A 12 11.15 -2.95 1.47
CA ASP A 12 12.50 -3.54 1.51
C ASP A 12 12.47 -4.98 2.03
N LEU A 13 13.15 -5.91 1.33
CA LEU A 13 13.15 -7.34 1.69
C LEU A 13 13.99 -7.65 2.92
N GLY A 14 15.02 -6.85 3.19
CA GLY A 14 15.91 -6.99 4.34
C GLY A 14 15.36 -6.37 5.62
N ARG A 15 14.26 -5.62 5.54
CA ARG A 15 13.65 -4.95 6.70
C ARG A 15 12.29 -5.57 7.04
N PRO A 16 12.15 -6.24 8.19
CA PRO A 16 10.88 -6.82 8.58
C PRO A 16 9.82 -5.74 8.81
N ALA A 17 8.59 -5.99 8.38
CA ALA A 17 7.45 -5.11 8.63
C ALA A 17 6.94 -5.29 10.08
N ILE A 18 7.70 -4.78 11.05
CA ILE A 18 7.42 -4.94 12.48
C ILE A 18 6.07 -4.31 12.85
N GLY A 19 5.75 -3.14 12.30
CA GLY A 19 4.50 -2.42 12.60
C GLY A 19 3.25 -3.28 12.38
N VAL A 20 3.10 -3.90 11.20
CA VAL A 20 1.94 -4.78 10.92
C VAL A 20 1.92 -6.04 11.79
N SER A 21 3.09 -6.52 12.24
CA SER A 21 3.17 -7.66 13.17
C SER A 21 2.66 -7.29 14.57
N LEU A 22 2.98 -6.07 15.04
CA LEU A 22 2.44 -5.53 16.29
C LEU A 22 0.92 -5.31 16.19
N LEU A 23 0.43 -4.72 15.10
CA LEU A 23 -1.00 -4.50 14.89
C LEU A 23 -1.78 -5.82 14.79
N LYS A 24 -1.21 -6.84 14.13
CA LYS A 24 -1.78 -8.20 14.13
C LYS A 24 -1.87 -8.77 15.55
N SER A 25 -0.83 -8.63 16.36
CA SER A 25 -0.85 -9.10 17.75
C SER A 25 -1.94 -8.40 18.57
N ALA A 26 -2.04 -7.07 18.46
CA ALA A 26 -3.08 -6.28 19.12
C ALA A 26 -4.50 -6.68 18.69
N ALA A 27 -4.73 -6.92 17.39
CA ALA A 27 -6.02 -7.41 16.89
C ALA A 27 -6.42 -8.76 17.50
N LEU A 28 -5.48 -9.71 17.56
CA LEU A 28 -5.70 -11.03 18.16
C LEU A 28 -6.01 -10.92 19.65
N GLN A 29 -5.28 -10.07 20.39
CA GLN A 29 -5.54 -9.82 21.82
C GLN A 29 -6.92 -9.18 22.06
N ALA A 30 -7.40 -8.36 21.13
CA ALA A 30 -8.74 -7.77 21.17
C ALA A 30 -9.86 -8.75 20.74
N GLY A 31 -9.52 -10.00 20.39
CA GLY A 31 -10.47 -11.04 20.01
C GLY A 31 -10.85 -11.07 18.52
N TYR A 32 -10.11 -10.39 17.65
CA TYR A 32 -10.36 -10.38 16.20
C TYR A 32 -9.39 -11.29 15.44
N SER A 33 -9.87 -11.91 14.36
CA SER A 33 -9.01 -12.67 13.45
C SER A 33 -8.20 -11.75 12.54
N ALA A 34 -6.88 -11.94 12.51
CA ALA A 34 -5.99 -11.09 11.72
C ALA A 34 -4.88 -11.88 11.00
N ARG A 35 -4.53 -11.45 9.79
CA ARG A 35 -3.41 -11.98 8.99
C ARG A 35 -2.62 -10.88 8.29
N ILE A 36 -1.44 -11.24 7.77
CA ILE A 36 -0.59 -10.33 6.99
C ILE A 36 -0.38 -10.95 5.61
N GLU A 37 -0.61 -10.17 4.56
CA GLU A 37 -0.27 -10.49 3.17
C GLU A 37 0.99 -9.75 2.74
N TYR A 38 2.06 -10.51 2.51
CA TYR A 38 3.35 -10.00 2.05
C TYR A 38 3.40 -9.99 0.52
N CYS A 39 2.69 -9.04 -0.09
CA CYS A 39 2.67 -8.86 -1.54
C CYS A 39 4.07 -8.49 -2.05
N ASN A 40 4.82 -7.70 -1.28
CA ASN A 40 6.21 -7.34 -1.55
C ASN A 40 7.12 -8.55 -1.85
N ILE A 41 7.00 -9.63 -1.07
CA ILE A 41 7.77 -10.87 -1.25
C ILE A 41 7.35 -11.61 -2.52
N GLN A 42 6.06 -11.60 -2.85
CA GLN A 42 5.53 -12.25 -4.06
C GLN A 42 6.06 -11.56 -5.32
N LEU A 43 6.07 -10.23 -5.36
CA LEU A 43 6.65 -9.51 -6.50
C LEU A 43 8.16 -9.73 -6.61
N ALA A 44 8.88 -9.80 -5.48
CA ALA A 44 10.30 -10.11 -5.48
C ALA A 44 10.60 -11.50 -6.08
N ALA A 45 9.71 -12.47 -5.85
CA ALA A 45 9.82 -13.79 -6.48
C ALA A 45 9.57 -13.74 -8.00
N GLU A 46 8.68 -12.86 -8.47
CA GLU A 46 8.37 -12.68 -9.89
C GLU A 46 9.45 -11.89 -10.65
N LEU A 47 9.95 -10.80 -10.07
CA LEU A 47 10.99 -9.95 -10.67
C LEU A 47 12.41 -10.51 -10.52
N GLY A 48 12.61 -11.38 -9.52
CA GLY A 48 13.93 -11.72 -9.00
C GLY A 48 14.37 -10.75 -7.90
N ALA A 49 14.98 -11.30 -6.85
CA ALA A 49 15.34 -10.56 -5.65
C ALA A 49 16.32 -9.41 -5.92
N GLU A 50 17.25 -9.56 -6.85
CA GLU A 50 18.23 -8.54 -7.21
C GLU A 50 17.57 -7.29 -7.82
N LEU A 51 16.77 -7.49 -8.88
CA LEU A 51 16.03 -6.40 -9.53
C LEU A 51 15.08 -5.73 -8.55
N TYR A 52 14.35 -6.52 -7.74
CA TYR A 52 13.45 -5.99 -6.73
C TYR A 52 14.19 -5.10 -5.72
N GLN A 53 15.31 -5.59 -5.16
CA GLN A 53 16.09 -4.87 -4.16
C GLN A 53 16.69 -3.57 -4.75
N GLN A 54 17.10 -3.61 -6.02
CA GLN A 54 17.56 -2.44 -6.72
C GLN A 54 16.46 -1.37 -6.82
N ILE A 55 15.25 -1.76 -7.22
CA ILE A 55 14.10 -0.84 -7.29
C ILE A 55 13.74 -0.28 -5.91
N SER A 56 13.76 -1.12 -4.86
CA SER A 56 13.32 -0.71 -3.52
C SER A 56 14.31 0.23 -2.82
N SER A 57 15.62 0.02 -3.01
CA SER A 57 16.62 0.58 -2.08
C SER A 57 17.91 1.06 -2.72
N SER A 58 18.15 0.89 -4.03
CA SER A 58 19.43 1.26 -4.67
C SER A 58 19.43 2.60 -5.40
N PHE A 59 18.28 3.27 -5.49
CA PHE A 59 18.16 4.58 -6.15
C PHE A 59 17.81 5.70 -5.17
N PRO A 60 18.13 6.96 -5.52
CA PRO A 60 17.68 8.12 -4.78
C PRO A 60 16.16 8.12 -4.57
N PRO A 61 15.63 8.41 -3.36
CA PRO A 61 14.20 8.38 -3.07
C PRO A 61 13.35 9.33 -3.94
N ASP A 62 13.94 10.43 -4.41
CA ASP A 62 13.32 11.41 -5.31
C ASP A 62 13.07 10.87 -6.72
N LEU A 63 13.74 9.77 -7.11
CA LEU A 63 13.41 9.07 -8.35
C LEU A 63 12.00 8.47 -8.30
N VAL A 64 11.45 8.20 -7.11
CA VAL A 64 10.12 7.62 -6.91
C VAL A 64 9.86 6.38 -7.77
N LEU A 65 10.90 5.59 -8.04
CA LEU A 65 10.88 4.51 -9.04
C LEU A 65 9.78 3.48 -8.78
N GLY A 66 9.62 3.06 -7.52
CA GLY A 66 8.56 2.12 -7.16
C GLY A 66 7.14 2.71 -7.23
N GLU A 67 6.98 4.02 -7.00
CA GLU A 67 5.69 4.68 -7.23
C GLU A 67 5.41 4.75 -8.73
N TRP A 68 6.40 5.19 -9.51
CA TRP A 68 6.32 5.23 -10.96
C TRP A 68 5.91 3.86 -11.49
N PHE A 69 6.54 2.76 -11.06
CA PHE A 69 6.27 1.37 -11.48
C PHE A 69 4.78 1.03 -11.52
N PHE A 70 4.00 1.48 -10.54
CA PHE A 70 2.56 1.22 -10.46
C PHE A 70 1.68 2.41 -10.90
N ALA A 71 2.24 3.60 -11.06
CA ALA A 71 1.49 4.84 -11.31
C ALA A 71 0.57 4.76 -12.55
N HIS A 72 1.00 4.06 -13.61
CA HIS A 72 0.18 3.94 -14.84
C HIS A 72 -1.16 3.23 -14.58
N ASP A 73 -1.20 2.28 -13.65
CA ASP A 73 -2.44 1.57 -13.31
C ASP A 73 -3.48 2.49 -12.64
N LEU A 74 -3.01 3.50 -11.90
CA LEU A 74 -3.88 4.44 -11.18
C LEU A 74 -4.27 5.66 -12.01
N PHE A 75 -3.32 6.20 -12.76
CA PHE A 75 -3.40 7.53 -13.39
C PHE A 75 -3.29 7.43 -14.90
N ALA A 76 -3.77 6.34 -15.50
CA ALA A 76 -3.70 6.13 -16.94
C ALA A 76 -4.20 7.36 -17.71
N GLY A 77 -3.35 7.92 -18.58
CA GLY A 77 -3.64 9.12 -19.37
C GLY A 77 -3.35 10.46 -18.68
N ASP A 78 -3.11 10.48 -17.36
CA ASP A 78 -2.79 11.69 -16.58
C ASP A 78 -1.29 11.81 -16.24
N ILE A 79 -0.48 10.83 -16.66
CA ILE A 79 0.97 10.82 -16.45
C ILE A 79 1.73 10.79 -17.77
N PRO A 80 2.99 11.28 -17.80
CA PRO A 80 3.85 11.16 -18.96
C PRO A 80 4.03 9.73 -19.45
N GLU A 81 4.26 9.60 -20.76
CA GLU A 81 4.58 8.31 -21.40
C GLU A 81 5.82 7.66 -20.78
N THR A 82 5.85 6.32 -20.83
CA THR A 82 6.94 5.50 -20.25
C THR A 82 8.30 5.94 -20.76
N GLU A 83 8.41 6.23 -22.06
CA GLU A 83 9.62 6.65 -22.74
C GLU A 83 10.19 7.95 -22.16
N GLN A 84 9.34 8.87 -21.73
CA GLN A 84 9.78 10.15 -21.16
C GLN A 84 10.44 9.95 -19.80
N TYR A 85 9.88 9.08 -18.95
CA TYR A 85 10.49 8.74 -17.68
C TYR A 85 11.80 7.96 -17.87
N VAL A 86 11.81 7.01 -18.81
CA VAL A 86 12.98 6.19 -19.13
C VAL A 86 14.12 7.04 -19.67
N ALA A 87 13.87 7.89 -20.67
CA ALA A 87 14.88 8.77 -21.27
C ALA A 87 15.29 9.94 -20.37
N GLY A 88 14.50 10.24 -19.34
CA GLY A 88 14.72 11.34 -18.40
C GLY A 88 15.30 10.86 -17.06
N PRO A 89 14.50 10.87 -15.97
CA PRO A 89 14.97 10.52 -14.63
C PRO A 89 15.70 9.18 -14.55
N LEU A 90 15.20 8.13 -15.22
CA LEU A 90 15.79 6.80 -15.08
C LEU A 90 17.14 6.69 -15.79
N ALA A 91 17.27 7.16 -17.04
CA ALA A 91 18.53 7.14 -17.80
C ALA A 91 19.66 7.92 -17.12
N ARG A 92 19.35 8.93 -16.30
CA ARG A 92 20.36 9.67 -15.52
C ARG A 92 20.93 8.88 -14.33
N ASN A 93 20.22 7.86 -13.87
CA ASN A 93 20.53 7.15 -12.64
C ASN A 93 20.85 5.66 -12.86
N ALA A 94 20.38 5.06 -13.96
CA ALA A 94 20.46 3.63 -14.20
C ALA A 94 21.02 3.29 -15.58
N SER A 95 21.54 2.06 -15.72
CA SER A 95 22.00 1.56 -17.01
C SER A 95 20.81 1.27 -17.95
N PRO A 96 21.02 1.26 -19.27
CA PRO A 96 20.00 0.86 -20.24
C PRO A 96 19.43 -0.54 -19.99
N GLU A 97 20.28 -1.49 -19.55
CA GLU A 97 19.87 -2.86 -19.25
C GLU A 97 18.93 -2.89 -18.05
N PHE A 98 19.25 -2.17 -16.99
CA PHE A 98 18.37 -2.04 -15.83
C PHE A 98 17.03 -1.38 -16.22
N ALA A 99 17.08 -0.29 -16.97
CA ALA A 99 15.87 0.39 -17.43
C ALA A 99 14.97 -0.55 -18.25
N HIS A 100 15.57 -1.38 -19.12
CA HIS A 100 14.84 -2.40 -19.87
C HIS A 100 14.18 -3.43 -18.93
N GLN A 101 14.91 -3.95 -17.95
CA GLN A 101 14.37 -4.92 -16.97
C GLN A 101 13.20 -4.33 -16.15
N VAL A 102 13.31 -3.09 -15.70
CA VAL A 102 12.23 -2.42 -14.96
C VAL A 102 11.00 -2.25 -15.84
N VAL A 103 11.15 -1.81 -17.09
CA VAL A 103 10.02 -1.67 -18.03
C VAL A 103 9.36 -3.02 -18.30
N GLN A 104 10.14 -4.10 -18.48
CA GLN A 104 9.59 -5.45 -18.65
C GLN A 104 8.79 -5.90 -17.41
N GLY A 105 9.31 -5.66 -16.20
CA GLY A 105 8.57 -5.93 -14.97
C GLY A 105 7.29 -5.13 -14.87
N ARG A 106 7.35 -3.84 -15.22
CA ARG A 106 6.23 -2.89 -15.19
C ARG A 106 5.07 -3.35 -16.09
N ASN A 107 5.35 -3.96 -17.24
CA ASN A 107 4.31 -4.44 -18.15
C ASN A 107 3.35 -5.45 -17.52
N ASN A 108 3.78 -6.14 -16.45
CA ASN A 108 2.95 -7.10 -15.71
C ASN A 108 2.30 -6.49 -14.45
N ALA A 109 2.50 -5.21 -14.16
CA ALA A 109 2.08 -4.57 -12.92
C ALA A 109 0.56 -4.68 -12.68
N THR A 110 -0.28 -4.40 -13.68
CA THR A 110 -1.74 -4.49 -13.55
C THR A 110 -2.19 -5.91 -13.19
N LYS A 111 -1.65 -6.92 -13.89
CA LYS A 111 -1.96 -8.32 -13.60
C LYS A 111 -1.55 -8.70 -12.17
N TYR A 112 -0.35 -8.30 -11.75
CA TYR A 112 0.12 -8.53 -10.40
C TYR A 112 -0.80 -7.88 -9.34
N LEU A 113 -1.26 -6.65 -9.57
CA LEU A 113 -2.21 -5.95 -8.68
C LEU A 113 -3.57 -6.64 -8.61
N ASP A 114 -4.08 -7.14 -9.74
CA ASP A 114 -5.31 -7.94 -9.79
C ASP A 114 -5.17 -9.21 -8.95
N GLU A 115 -4.03 -9.90 -9.05
CA GLU A 115 -3.76 -11.10 -8.26
C GLU A 115 -3.62 -10.80 -6.77
N CYS A 116 -3.01 -9.68 -6.39
CA CYS A 116 -2.97 -9.22 -5.00
C CYS A 116 -4.38 -9.02 -4.45
N ALA A 117 -5.22 -8.26 -5.16
CA ALA A 117 -6.59 -8.00 -4.76
C ALA A 117 -7.40 -9.30 -4.66
N ARG A 118 -7.24 -10.21 -5.61
CA ARG A 118 -7.89 -11.53 -5.62
C ARG A 118 -7.52 -12.35 -4.39
N ARG A 119 -6.23 -12.48 -4.07
CA ARG A 119 -5.76 -13.21 -2.87
C ARG A 119 -6.33 -12.62 -1.58
N ILE A 120 -6.33 -11.29 -1.46
CA ILE A 120 -6.90 -10.62 -0.28
C ILE A 120 -8.42 -10.87 -0.18
N ALA A 121 -9.12 -10.81 -1.32
CA ALA A 121 -10.57 -11.02 -1.38
C ALA A 121 -11.01 -12.44 -1.00
N GLU A 122 -10.17 -13.46 -1.23
CA GLU A 122 -10.45 -14.86 -0.81
C GLU A 122 -10.73 -14.98 0.69
N TYR A 123 -10.16 -14.08 1.51
CA TYR A 123 -10.38 -14.09 2.96
C TYR A 123 -11.69 -13.45 3.39
N SER A 124 -12.42 -12.80 2.47
CA SER A 124 -13.60 -11.98 2.74
C SER A 124 -13.39 -11.09 3.98
N PRO A 125 -12.35 -10.23 3.98
CA PRO A 125 -12.01 -9.41 5.13
C PRO A 125 -13.09 -8.37 5.41
N ARG A 126 -13.31 -8.05 6.68
CA ARG A 126 -14.13 -6.88 7.07
C ARG A 126 -13.34 -5.58 6.96
N MET A 127 -12.03 -5.65 7.20
CA MET A 127 -11.09 -4.52 7.12
C MET A 127 -9.79 -4.94 6.43
N VAL A 128 -9.24 -4.06 5.60
CA VAL A 128 -7.90 -4.21 5.03
C VAL A 128 -7.05 -3.00 5.39
N GLY A 129 -5.91 -3.26 6.03
CA GLY A 129 -4.96 -2.24 6.48
C GLY A 129 -3.69 -2.26 5.64
N PHE A 130 -3.40 -1.18 4.93
CA PHE A 130 -2.18 -1.01 4.15
C PHE A 130 -1.12 -0.29 4.98
N THR A 131 0.05 -0.91 5.13
CA THR A 131 1.23 -0.20 5.62
C THR A 131 1.96 0.42 4.43
N THR A 132 2.34 1.69 4.54
CA THR A 132 2.99 2.43 3.47
C THR A 132 4.19 3.21 4.01
N THR A 133 5.40 2.76 3.65
CA THR A 133 6.65 3.39 4.07
C THR A 133 7.60 3.46 2.86
N PHE A 134 7.57 4.59 2.15
CA PHE A 134 8.24 4.81 0.86
C PHE A 134 7.78 3.85 -0.26
N HIS A 135 7.63 4.37 -1.48
CA HIS A 135 7.42 3.60 -2.73
C HIS A 135 6.32 2.52 -2.71
N GLN A 136 5.35 2.62 -1.80
CA GLN A 136 4.27 1.65 -1.58
C GLN A 136 2.88 2.23 -1.83
N THR A 137 2.78 3.55 -2.06
CA THR A 137 1.50 4.25 -2.07
C THR A 137 0.69 3.87 -3.31
N CYS A 138 1.27 3.92 -4.52
CA CYS A 138 0.56 3.60 -5.76
C CYS A 138 0.08 2.14 -5.78
N ALA A 139 0.94 1.19 -5.39
CA ALA A 139 0.55 -0.22 -5.31
C ALA A 139 -0.62 -0.44 -4.33
N SER A 140 -0.53 0.18 -3.15
CA SER A 140 -1.57 0.08 -2.11
C SER A 140 -2.89 0.69 -2.55
N LEU A 141 -2.86 1.89 -3.14
CA LEU A 141 -4.04 2.56 -3.69
C LEU A 141 -4.72 1.74 -4.78
N ALA A 142 -3.93 1.13 -5.67
CA ALA A 142 -4.44 0.35 -6.79
C ALA A 142 -5.15 -0.94 -6.33
N VAL A 143 -4.60 -1.64 -5.34
CA VAL A 143 -5.24 -2.80 -4.73
C VAL A 143 -6.47 -2.38 -3.91
N ALA A 144 -6.38 -1.30 -3.13
CA ALA A 144 -7.50 -0.78 -2.36
C ALA A 144 -8.71 -0.43 -3.25
N LYS A 145 -8.47 0.21 -4.40
CA LYS A 145 -9.51 0.54 -5.39
C LYS A 145 -10.23 -0.71 -5.91
N ARG A 146 -9.48 -1.78 -6.22
CA ARG A 146 -10.03 -3.07 -6.63
C ARG A 146 -10.88 -3.72 -5.53
N LEU A 147 -10.40 -3.70 -4.29
CA LEU A 147 -11.15 -4.24 -3.14
C LEU A 147 -12.44 -3.48 -2.87
N LYS A 148 -12.47 -2.16 -3.06
CA LYS A 148 -13.72 -1.38 -2.94
C LYS A 148 -14.74 -1.65 -4.05
N ALA A 149 -14.34 -2.25 -5.16
CA ALA A 149 -15.25 -2.64 -6.24
C ALA A 149 -15.96 -3.98 -6.00
N LEU A 150 -15.61 -4.70 -4.91
CA LEU A 150 -16.27 -5.94 -4.54
C LEU A 150 -17.73 -5.70 -4.10
N PRO A 151 -18.64 -6.70 -4.24
CA PRO A 151 -20.03 -6.56 -3.79
C PRO A 151 -20.18 -6.22 -2.30
N ASN A 152 -19.30 -6.78 -1.47
CA ASN A 152 -19.20 -6.50 -0.04
C ASN A 152 -17.79 -5.95 0.26
N PRO A 153 -17.55 -4.65 0.00
CA PRO A 153 -16.21 -4.10 0.09
C PRO A 153 -15.75 -3.97 1.55
N PRO A 154 -14.48 -4.29 1.86
CA PRO A 154 -13.94 -4.08 3.20
C PRO A 154 -13.83 -2.58 3.53
N VAL A 155 -13.69 -2.28 4.81
CA VAL A 155 -13.20 -0.99 5.29
C VAL A 155 -11.71 -0.89 4.94
N ILE A 156 -11.32 0.18 4.27
CA ILE A 156 -9.94 0.41 3.83
C ILE A 156 -9.25 1.40 4.74
N VAL A 157 -8.14 0.97 5.34
CA VAL A 157 -7.33 1.77 6.26
C VAL A 157 -5.91 1.88 5.73
N PHE A 158 -5.36 3.10 5.73
CA PHE A 158 -3.97 3.36 5.36
C PHE A 158 -3.19 3.85 6.59
N GLY A 159 -1.93 3.45 6.69
CA GLY A 159 -1.01 3.92 7.73
C GLY A 159 0.45 3.80 7.31
N GLY A 160 1.36 4.14 8.22
CA GLY A 160 2.80 4.19 7.97
C GLY A 160 3.30 5.59 7.64
N ALA A 161 4.58 5.71 7.31
CA ALA A 161 5.25 7.02 7.15
C ALA A 161 4.62 7.90 6.07
N ASN A 162 4.08 7.30 4.99
CA ASN A 162 3.44 8.06 3.91
C ASN A 162 2.07 8.67 4.32
N CYS A 163 1.57 8.32 5.50
CA CYS A 163 0.29 8.79 6.05
C CYS A 163 0.46 9.86 7.13
N GLU A 164 1.68 10.29 7.43
CA GLU A 164 1.94 11.24 8.51
C GLU A 164 1.52 12.67 8.14
N GLY A 165 0.93 13.39 9.10
CA GLY A 165 0.57 14.79 8.98
C GLY A 165 -0.29 15.13 7.74
N GLU A 166 0.09 16.19 7.02
CA GLU A 166 -0.65 16.68 5.86
C GLU A 166 -0.72 15.67 4.72
N MET A 167 0.29 14.80 4.55
CA MET A 167 0.29 13.79 3.50
C MET A 167 -0.87 12.80 3.68
N GLY A 168 -1.08 12.30 4.89
CA GLY A 168 -2.20 11.42 5.20
C GLY A 168 -3.56 12.05 4.94
N LEU A 169 -3.72 13.32 5.35
CA LEU A 169 -4.94 14.08 5.07
C LEU A 169 -5.20 14.23 3.57
N GLN A 170 -4.16 14.49 2.78
CA GLN A 170 -4.29 14.61 1.33
C GLN A 170 -4.57 13.26 0.65
N LEU A 171 -4.02 12.15 1.15
CA LEU A 171 -4.39 10.81 0.68
C LEU A 171 -5.89 10.57 0.84
N LEU A 172 -6.44 10.83 2.03
CA LEU A 172 -7.86 10.66 2.31
C LEU A 172 -8.75 11.57 1.45
N LYS A 173 -8.29 12.79 1.14
CA LYS A 173 -9.00 13.74 0.27
C LYS A 173 -8.96 13.32 -1.20
N SER A 174 -7.82 12.86 -1.67
CA SER A 174 -7.56 12.60 -3.09
C SER A 174 -8.09 11.25 -3.56
N PHE A 175 -8.22 10.27 -2.66
CA PHE A 175 -8.59 8.89 -3.02
C PHE A 175 -9.87 8.44 -2.28
N PRO A 176 -11.06 8.57 -2.91
CA PRO A 176 -12.34 8.31 -2.26
C PRO A 176 -12.57 6.87 -1.79
N TRP A 177 -11.73 5.91 -2.17
CA TRP A 177 -11.82 4.53 -1.73
C TRP A 177 -11.08 4.25 -0.40
N ILE A 178 -10.35 5.23 0.15
CA ILE A 178 -9.79 5.15 1.51
C ILE A 178 -10.87 5.57 2.50
N ASP A 179 -11.10 4.76 3.54
CA ASP A 179 -12.09 5.06 4.58
C ASP A 179 -11.45 5.75 5.79
N TYR A 180 -10.25 5.30 6.18
CA TYR A 180 -9.49 5.87 7.29
C TYR A 180 -8.00 5.99 6.95
N VAL A 181 -7.36 7.01 7.52
CA VAL A 181 -5.90 7.14 7.56
C VAL A 181 -5.47 7.25 9.02
N CYS A 182 -4.57 6.36 9.45
CA CYS A 182 -3.91 6.44 10.74
C CYS A 182 -2.65 7.30 10.61
N CYS A 183 -2.67 8.48 11.21
CA CYS A 183 -1.53 9.38 11.34
C CYS A 183 -0.84 9.07 12.70
N GLY A 184 0.48 8.93 12.74
CA GLY A 184 1.23 8.67 13.97
C GLY A 184 1.24 7.23 14.48
N GLU A 185 1.43 7.10 15.79
CA GLU A 185 1.63 5.83 16.52
C GLU A 185 0.37 4.95 16.50
N SER A 186 0.35 4.02 15.56
CA SER A 186 -0.83 3.17 15.30
C SER A 186 -1.11 2.16 16.41
N ASP A 187 -0.15 1.86 17.28
CA ASP A 187 -0.31 1.03 18.48
C ASP A 187 -1.32 1.63 19.48
N ILE A 188 -1.51 2.95 19.47
CA ILE A 188 -2.51 3.63 20.30
C ILE A 188 -3.84 3.82 19.54
N SER A 189 -3.79 4.21 18.27
CA SER A 189 -4.98 4.58 17.50
C SER A 189 -5.74 3.37 16.94
N PHE A 190 -5.02 2.29 16.58
CA PHE A 190 -5.62 1.13 15.95
C PHE A 190 -6.62 0.38 16.84
N PRO A 191 -6.37 0.09 18.14
CA PRO A 191 -7.39 -0.53 18.99
C PRO A 191 -8.68 0.28 19.07
N LYS A 192 -8.57 1.62 19.12
CA LYS A 192 -9.73 2.52 19.14
C LYS A 192 -10.48 2.51 17.80
N LEU A 193 -9.75 2.41 16.69
CA LEU A 193 -10.35 2.22 15.36
C LEU A 193 -11.13 0.91 15.28
N LEU A 194 -10.59 -0.18 15.84
CA LEU A 194 -11.30 -1.48 15.88
C LEU A 194 -12.60 -1.39 16.68
N ASP A 195 -12.60 -0.70 17.82
CA ASP A 195 -13.81 -0.48 18.61
C ASP A 195 -14.86 0.35 17.83
N ASN A 196 -14.43 1.41 17.15
CA ASN A 196 -15.31 2.23 16.32
C ASN A 196 -15.93 1.40 15.18
N VAL A 197 -15.08 0.77 14.34
CA VAL A 197 -15.50 0.08 13.12
C VAL A 197 -16.27 -1.21 13.40
N PHE A 198 -15.86 -2.01 14.39
CA PHE A 198 -16.46 -3.32 14.63
C PHE A 198 -17.51 -3.35 15.73
N ARG A 199 -17.53 -2.39 16.65
CA ARG A 199 -18.53 -2.32 17.74
C ARG A 199 -19.51 -1.17 17.57
N GLY A 200 -19.42 -0.39 16.48
CA GLY A 200 -20.35 0.69 16.15
C GLY A 200 -20.18 1.94 17.03
N GLY A 201 -18.99 2.17 17.57
CA GLY A 201 -18.71 3.33 18.41
C GLY A 201 -18.58 4.61 17.58
N ASN A 202 -19.46 5.59 17.77
CA ASN A 202 -19.38 6.92 17.10
C ASN A 202 -18.28 7.85 17.65
N ALA A 203 -17.18 7.30 18.17
CA ALA A 203 -16.14 8.10 18.81
C ALA A 203 -15.15 8.66 17.78
N ASN A 204 -14.79 9.93 17.91
CA ASN A 204 -13.66 10.47 17.16
C ASN A 204 -12.38 9.72 17.56
N VAL A 205 -11.70 9.07 16.61
CA VAL A 205 -10.54 8.21 16.91
C VAL A 205 -9.29 9.08 16.87
N PRO A 206 -8.61 9.33 18.01
CA PRO A 206 -7.42 10.17 18.02
C PRO A 206 -6.36 9.62 17.07
N ALA A 207 -5.76 10.51 16.27
CA ALA A 207 -4.76 10.17 15.27
C ALA A 207 -5.27 9.28 14.11
N CYS A 208 -6.58 9.14 13.94
CA CYS A 208 -7.19 8.57 12.75
C CYS A 208 -8.12 9.60 12.11
N CYS A 209 -7.81 10.02 10.90
CA CYS A 209 -8.66 10.91 10.13
C CYS A 209 -9.68 10.11 9.32
N ASN A 210 -10.92 10.60 9.26
CA ASN A 210 -12.00 10.00 8.48
C ASN A 210 -12.73 11.05 7.64
N LYS A 211 -13.53 10.60 6.66
CA LYS A 211 -14.24 11.49 5.71
C LYS A 211 -15.27 12.43 6.36
N ALA A 212 -15.72 12.16 7.58
CA ALA A 212 -16.74 12.95 8.28
C ALA A 212 -16.18 14.17 9.01
N GLU A 213 -14.85 14.31 9.14
CA GLU A 213 -14.18 15.49 9.71
C GLU A 213 -13.94 16.60 8.66
N ARG A 214 -14.82 16.68 7.65
CA ARG A 214 -14.80 17.70 6.59
C ARG A 214 -15.48 18.99 7.02
#